data_AF-A0A8C1ILW0-F1
#
_entry.id   AF-A0A8C1ILW0-F1
#
_cell.length_a   1.000
_cell.length_b   1.000
_cell.length_c   1.000
_cell.angle_alpha   90.00
_cell.angle_beta   90.00
_cell.angle_gamma   90.00
#
_symmetry.space_group_name_H-M   'P 1'
#
loop_
_entity.id
_entity.type
_entity.pdbx_description
1 polymer ?
#
loop_
_entity_poly.entity_id
_entity_poly.type
_entity_poly.pdbx_seq_one_letter_code
_entity_poly.pdbx_strand_id
1 'polypeptide(L)'
;IKCQEVYVLDCLSYFMMVMAFLNCVTLLFEHVPYGRYAPSSYGFPVHVKFAWFVQELPCAKCVHNQLLLLMFIFHYFGYFMHLYLISLHELKHVFLLDLFFILQMYYVFSGSCMWLLGCIINIHSNHILRNLRKPGETDYKIPRGGMFEYVSGANFFGEIWLLTRPIVQLLLSSLSLCCAAEE
;
A
#
# COMPACT_ATOMS: atom_id res chain seq x y z
N ILE A 1 11.47 -11.40 23.05
CA ILE A 1 10.66 -10.96 21.89
C ILE A 1 11.25 -9.71 21.22
N LYS A 2 11.65 -8.65 21.95
CA LYS A 2 11.85 -7.32 21.33
C LYS A 2 13.09 -7.03 20.46
N CYS A 3 14.28 -7.58 20.71
CA CYS A 3 15.50 -7.14 19.99
C CYS A 3 15.82 -7.97 18.73
N GLN A 4 15.69 -9.29 18.84
CA GLN A 4 15.98 -10.21 17.72
C GLN A 4 14.98 -10.06 16.57
N GLU A 5 13.70 -9.81 16.87
CA GLU A 5 12.67 -9.60 15.85
C GLU A 5 12.87 -8.30 15.08
N VAL A 6 13.23 -7.21 15.77
CA VAL A 6 13.53 -5.91 15.15
C VAL A 6 14.76 -6.03 14.25
N TYR A 7 15.82 -6.69 14.70
CA TYR A 7 17.01 -6.92 13.88
C TYR A 7 16.70 -7.71 12.59
N VAL A 8 15.86 -8.76 12.69
CA VAL A 8 15.44 -9.54 11.52
C VAL A 8 14.58 -8.69 10.57
N LEU A 9 13.68 -7.86 11.09
CA LEU A 9 12.86 -6.95 10.28
C LEU A 9 13.72 -5.90 9.56
N ASP A 10 14.71 -5.32 10.24
CA ASP A 10 15.62 -4.35 9.65
C ASP A 10 16.43 -5.01 8.52
N CYS A 11 17.01 -6.19 8.75
CA CYS A 11 17.73 -6.94 7.71
C CYS A 11 16.86 -7.23 6.48
N LEU A 12 15.61 -7.66 6.68
CA LEU A 12 14.66 -7.92 5.59
C LEU A 12 14.27 -6.64 4.85
N SER A 13 14.10 -5.52 5.55
CA SER A 13 13.77 -4.23 4.93
C SER A 13 14.92 -3.71 4.04
N TYR A 14 16.17 -3.79 4.51
CA TYR A 14 17.34 -3.47 3.71
C TYR A 14 17.47 -4.38 2.51
N PHE A 15 17.24 -5.69 2.68
CA PHE A 15 17.23 -6.65 1.58
C PHE A 15 16.18 -6.28 0.52
N MET A 16 14.96 -5.94 0.94
CA MET A 16 13.89 -5.50 0.04
C MET A 16 14.24 -4.21 -0.70
N MET A 17 14.87 -3.23 -0.04
CA MET A 17 15.33 -2.00 -0.68
C MET A 17 16.42 -2.26 -1.74
N VAL A 18 17.39 -3.11 -1.42
CA VAL A 18 18.45 -3.50 -2.37
C VAL A 18 17.84 -4.23 -3.56
N MET A 19 16.96 -5.20 -3.33
CA MET A 19 16.25 -5.90 -4.41
C MET A 19 15.39 -4.95 -5.26
N ALA A 20 14.71 -3.98 -4.65
CA ALA A 20 13.94 -2.97 -5.37
C ALA A 20 14.83 -2.09 -6.24
N PHE A 21 15.98 -1.65 -5.75
CA PHE A 21 16.95 -0.87 -6.54
C PHE A 21 17.52 -1.68 -7.70
N LEU A 22 17.96 -2.92 -7.43
CA LEU A 22 18.46 -3.82 -8.48
C LEU A 22 17.40 -4.07 -9.55
N ASN A 23 16.15 -4.36 -9.15
CA ASN A 23 15.04 -4.52 -10.08
C ASN A 23 14.77 -3.24 -10.87
N CYS A 24 14.81 -2.06 -10.24
CA CYS A 24 14.64 -0.80 -10.94
C CYS A 24 15.70 -0.63 -12.03
N VAL A 25 16.97 -0.90 -11.72
CA VAL A 25 18.08 -0.81 -12.68
C VAL A 25 17.95 -1.85 -13.80
N THR A 26 17.66 -3.11 -13.49
CA THR A 26 17.55 -4.16 -14.53
C THR A 26 16.37 -3.93 -15.46
N LEU A 27 15.24 -3.44 -14.94
CA LEU A 27 14.05 -3.13 -15.74
C LEU A 27 14.24 -1.97 -16.72
N LEU A 28 15.28 -1.15 -16.55
CA LEU A 28 15.66 -0.14 -17.55
C LEU A 28 16.29 -0.75 -18.81
N PHE A 29 16.89 -1.94 -18.69
CA PHE A 29 17.65 -2.57 -19.77
C PHE A 29 16.95 -3.79 -20.36
N GLU A 30 16.22 -4.56 -19.55
CA GLU A 30 15.57 -5.80 -19.98
C GLU A 30 14.08 -5.81 -19.62
N HIS A 31 13.27 -6.33 -20.54
CA HIS A 31 11.86 -6.54 -20.28
C HIS A 31 11.62 -7.80 -19.46
N VAL A 32 10.63 -7.73 -18.58
CA VAL A 32 10.23 -8.87 -17.76
C VAL A 32 9.78 -10.06 -18.60
N PRO A 33 10.21 -11.29 -18.26
CA PRO A 33 9.83 -12.50 -19.00
C PRO A 33 8.42 -12.98 -18.62
N TYR A 34 7.45 -12.07 -18.54
CA TYR A 34 6.04 -12.40 -18.30
C TYR A 34 5.10 -11.46 -19.07
N GLY A 35 3.88 -11.93 -19.31
CA GLY A 35 2.84 -11.14 -19.98
C GLY A 35 3.18 -10.89 -21.45
N ARG A 36 3.04 -9.63 -21.90
CA ARG A 36 3.19 -9.25 -23.32
C ARG A 36 4.63 -9.43 -23.83
N TYR A 37 5.62 -9.26 -22.96
CA TYR A 37 7.04 -9.22 -23.34
C TYR A 37 7.76 -10.54 -23.10
N ALA A 38 7.03 -11.62 -22.80
CA ALA A 38 7.64 -12.92 -22.52
C ALA A 38 8.24 -13.55 -23.79
N PRO A 39 9.56 -13.81 -23.84
CA PRO A 39 10.17 -14.55 -24.94
C PRO A 39 9.84 -16.04 -24.83
N SER A 40 9.71 -16.73 -25.97
CA SER A 40 9.43 -18.18 -26.02
C SER A 40 10.59 -19.06 -25.51
N SER A 41 11.78 -18.48 -25.35
CA SER A 41 12.99 -19.20 -24.95
C SER A 41 13.18 -19.30 -23.42
N TYR A 42 12.40 -18.58 -22.62
CA TYR A 42 12.65 -18.45 -21.18
C TYR A 42 11.80 -19.41 -20.35
N GLY A 43 12.42 -20.46 -19.83
CA GLY A 43 11.88 -21.34 -18.78
C GLY A 43 10.75 -22.29 -19.21
N PHE A 44 10.15 -22.93 -18.21
CA PHE A 44 9.00 -23.84 -18.40
C PHE A 44 7.69 -23.04 -18.32
N PRO A 45 6.78 -23.13 -19.32
CA PRO A 45 5.53 -22.41 -19.31
C PRO A 45 4.57 -22.99 -18.25
N VAL A 46 4.27 -22.20 -17.23
CA VAL A 46 3.26 -22.54 -16.21
C VAL A 46 1.94 -21.85 -16.55
N HIS A 47 0.81 -22.49 -16.23
CA HIS A 47 -0.50 -21.89 -16.44
C HIS A 47 -0.66 -20.60 -15.63
N VAL A 48 -0.98 -19.49 -16.29
CA VAL A 48 -0.96 -18.12 -15.73
C VAL A 48 -1.78 -17.99 -14.44
N LYS A 49 -2.99 -18.57 -14.38
CA LYS A 49 -3.84 -18.49 -13.17
C LYS A 49 -3.20 -19.20 -11.98
N PHE A 50 -2.47 -20.29 -12.22
CA PHE A 50 -1.81 -21.06 -11.17
C PHE A 50 -0.57 -20.31 -10.66
N ALA A 51 0.23 -19.75 -11.57
CA ALA A 51 1.39 -18.94 -11.21
C ALA A 51 0.99 -17.75 -10.31
N TRP A 52 -0.01 -16.97 -10.73
CA TRP A 52 -0.54 -15.86 -9.93
C TRP A 52 -1.09 -16.30 -8.58
N PHE A 53 -1.83 -17.42 -8.54
CA PHE A 53 -2.34 -17.95 -7.27
C PHE A 53 -1.20 -18.26 -6.30
N VAL A 54 -0.18 -19.00 -6.73
CA VAL A 54 0.96 -19.37 -5.89
C VAL A 54 1.78 -18.16 -5.43
N GLN A 55 1.95 -17.15 -6.31
CA GLN A 55 2.70 -15.93 -6.00
C GLN A 55 2.01 -15.05 -4.94
N GLU A 56 0.67 -14.98 -4.97
CA GLU A 56 -0.10 -14.14 -4.05
C GLU A 56 -0.42 -14.84 -2.71
N LEU A 57 -0.30 -16.17 -2.62
CA LEU A 57 -0.59 -16.95 -1.40
C LEU A 57 0.18 -16.50 -0.14
N PRO A 58 1.49 -16.18 -0.19
CA PRO A 58 2.23 -15.68 0.98
C PRO A 58 1.66 -14.37 1.52
N CYS A 59 1.17 -13.50 0.62
CA CYS A 59 0.54 -12.22 0.95
C CYS A 59 -0.88 -12.40 1.52
N ALA A 60 -1.63 -13.42 1.07
CA ALA A 60 -3.01 -13.67 1.52
C ALA A 60 -3.14 -14.03 3.01
N LYS A 61 -2.09 -14.55 3.65
CA LYS A 61 -2.05 -14.73 5.12
C LYS A 61 -1.73 -13.43 5.87
N CYS A 62 -1.13 -12.46 5.18
CA CYS A 62 -0.83 -11.12 5.69
C CYS A 62 -1.98 -10.13 5.38
N VAL A 63 -3.24 -10.57 5.48
CA VAL A 63 -4.44 -9.69 5.51
C VAL A 63 -4.46 -8.92 6.83
N HIS A 64 -3.41 -8.11 7.02
CA HIS A 64 -3.23 -7.15 8.10
C HIS A 64 -4.06 -5.88 7.84
N ASN A 65 -4.50 -5.66 6.60
CA ASN A 65 -5.25 -4.47 6.20
C ASN A 65 -6.62 -4.35 6.87
N GLN A 66 -7.30 -5.46 7.18
CA GLN A 66 -8.58 -5.41 7.91
C GLN A 66 -8.38 -5.14 9.40
N LEU A 67 -7.29 -5.65 9.99
CA LEU A 67 -6.92 -5.40 11.38
C LEU A 67 -6.51 -3.94 11.59
N LEU A 68 -5.76 -3.35 10.64
CA LEU A 68 -5.39 -1.94 10.66
C LEU A 68 -6.62 -1.03 10.61
N LEU A 69 -7.61 -1.37 9.78
CA LEU A 69 -8.87 -0.62 9.70
C LEU A 69 -9.72 -0.75 10.97
N LEU A 70 -9.68 -1.92 11.63
CA LEU A 70 -10.33 -2.13 12.92
C LEU A 70 -9.64 -1.35 14.05
N MET A 71 -8.31 -1.44 14.14
CA MET A 71 -7.48 -0.68 15.08
C MET A 71 -7.70 0.83 14.91
N PHE A 72 -7.87 1.27 13.66
CA PHE A 72 -8.21 2.64 13.31
C PHE A 72 -9.56 3.07 13.87
N ILE A 73 -10.62 2.31 13.61
CA ILE A 73 -11.97 2.60 14.13
C ILE A 73 -11.96 2.69 15.67
N PHE A 74 -11.27 1.76 16.34
CA PHE A 74 -11.13 1.79 17.79
C PHE A 74 -10.35 3.00 18.31
N HIS A 75 -9.28 3.42 17.63
CA HIS A 75 -8.53 4.62 17.97
C HIS A 75 -9.38 5.88 17.88
N TYR A 76 -10.17 6.03 16.81
CA TYR A 76 -11.08 7.17 16.62
C TYR A 76 -12.24 7.19 17.62
N PHE A 77 -12.75 6.02 18.02
CA PHE A 77 -13.77 5.94 19.07
C PHE A 77 -13.22 6.35 20.44
N GLY A 78 -12.01 5.90 20.79
CA GLY A 78 -11.33 6.33 22.02
C GLY A 78 -11.05 7.83 22.05
N TYR A 79 -10.72 8.42 20.89
CA TYR A 79 -10.49 9.85 20.73
C TYR A 79 -11.74 10.72 20.96
N PHE A 80 -12.90 10.31 20.42
CA PHE A 80 -14.17 11.02 20.68
C PHE A 80 -14.49 11.08 22.18
N MET A 81 -14.22 9.99 22.89
CA MET A 81 -14.40 9.94 24.35
C MET A 81 -13.38 10.80 25.11
N HIS A 82 -12.13 10.89 24.62
CA HIS A 82 -11.10 11.71 25.27
C HIS A 82 -11.34 13.22 25.10
N LEU A 83 -11.75 13.67 23.90
CA LEU A 83 -12.13 15.07 23.66
C LEU A 83 -13.34 15.49 24.50
N TYR A 84 -14.32 14.59 24.68
CA TYR A 84 -15.46 14.83 25.56
C TYR A 84 -15.01 15.05 27.01
N LEU A 85 -14.01 14.28 27.49
CA LEU A 85 -13.47 14.42 28.85
C LEU A 85 -12.60 15.68 29.03
N ILE A 86 -11.79 16.07 28.04
CA ILE A 86 -11.01 17.32 28.08
C ILE A 86 -11.93 18.54 28.05
N SER A 87 -13.03 18.50 27.28
CA SER A 87 -14.04 19.55 27.30
C SER A 87 -14.69 19.77 28.68
N LEU A 88 -14.57 18.80 29.60
CA LEU A 88 -15.06 18.92 30.98
C LEU A 88 -14.02 19.47 31.96
N HIS A 89 -12.73 19.51 31.58
CA HIS A 89 -11.62 19.92 32.46
C HIS A 89 -10.86 21.09 31.81
N GLU A 90 -11.19 22.33 32.19
CA GLU A 90 -10.61 23.57 31.64
C GLU A 90 -9.09 23.73 31.88
N LEU A 91 -8.25 22.97 31.19
CA LEU A 91 -6.79 23.04 31.29
C LEU A 91 -6.19 23.75 30.07
N LYS A 92 -5.32 24.73 30.32
CA LYS A 92 -4.71 25.59 29.29
C LYS A 92 -3.39 25.07 28.70
N HIS A 93 -2.81 24.00 29.26
CA HIS A 93 -1.60 23.34 28.73
C HIS A 93 -1.85 22.46 27.47
N VAL A 94 -2.97 22.69 26.78
CA VAL A 94 -3.59 21.78 25.80
C VAL A 94 -3.25 22.14 24.33
N PHE A 95 -2.73 23.35 24.06
CA PHE A 95 -2.58 23.87 22.69
C PHE A 95 -1.56 23.12 21.80
N LEU A 96 -0.40 22.70 22.35
CA LEU A 96 0.61 21.94 21.59
C LEU A 96 0.15 20.50 21.31
N LEU A 97 -0.58 19.90 22.25
CA LEU A 97 -1.25 18.61 22.06
C LEU A 97 -2.32 18.71 20.97
N ASP A 98 -3.17 19.75 20.99
CA ASP A 98 -4.20 19.97 19.98
C ASP A 98 -3.62 20.07 18.56
N LEU A 99 -2.51 20.81 18.37
CA LEU A 99 -1.87 20.94 17.06
C LEU A 99 -1.26 19.61 16.58
N PHE A 100 -0.61 18.86 17.47
CA PHE A 100 -0.09 17.53 17.17
C PHE A 100 -1.21 16.57 16.75
N PHE A 101 -2.36 16.62 17.41
CA PHE A 101 -3.52 15.79 17.06
C PHE A 101 -4.18 16.18 15.74
N ILE A 102 -4.35 17.48 15.46
CA ILE A 102 -4.87 17.96 14.18
C ILE A 102 -3.97 17.49 13.03
N LEU A 103 -2.66 17.55 13.24
CA LEU A 103 -1.67 17.12 12.26
C LEU A 103 -1.75 15.60 12.02
N GLN A 104 -1.83 14.80 13.07
CA GLN A 104 -2.04 13.34 12.97
C GLN A 104 -3.33 13.00 12.21
N MET A 105 -4.44 13.68 12.52
CA MET A 105 -5.73 13.49 11.87
C MET A 105 -5.66 13.80 10.37
N TYR A 106 -4.99 14.89 9.99
CA TYR A 106 -4.78 15.26 8.59
C TYR A 106 -3.98 14.19 7.83
N TYR A 107 -2.86 13.72 8.40
CA TYR A 107 -2.03 12.69 7.78
C TYR A 107 -2.79 11.40 7.55
N VAL A 108 -3.51 10.97 8.57
CA VAL A 108 -4.36 9.80 8.54
C VAL A 108 -5.48 9.92 7.50
N PHE A 109 -6.26 11.00 7.53
CA PHE A 109 -7.41 11.16 6.64
C PHE A 109 -6.97 11.20 5.18
N SER A 110 -5.96 12.02 4.89
CA SER A 110 -5.41 12.11 3.55
C SER A 110 -4.76 10.78 3.12
N GLY A 111 -4.17 10.02 4.06
CA GLY A 111 -3.62 8.67 3.82
C GLY A 111 -4.69 7.67 3.39
N SER A 112 -5.79 7.60 4.14
CA SER A 112 -6.95 6.77 3.82
C SER A 112 -7.59 7.16 2.49
N CYS A 113 -7.70 8.46 2.19
CA CYS A 113 -8.19 8.93 0.90
C CYS A 113 -7.29 8.46 -0.26
N MET A 114 -5.97 8.60 -0.15
CA MET A 114 -5.05 8.15 -1.19
C MET A 114 -5.07 6.63 -1.39
N TRP A 115 -5.16 5.86 -0.29
CA TRP A 115 -5.29 4.41 -0.35
C TRP A 115 -6.59 3.99 -1.03
N LEU A 116 -7.73 4.58 -0.65
CA LEU A 116 -9.04 4.32 -1.26
C LEU A 116 -9.04 4.66 -2.76
N LEU A 117 -8.49 5.82 -3.12
CA LEU A 117 -8.36 6.23 -4.51
C LEU A 117 -7.49 5.24 -5.31
N GLY A 118 -6.35 4.83 -4.76
CA GLY A 118 -5.49 3.80 -5.35
C GLY A 118 -6.22 2.48 -5.56
N CYS A 119 -6.94 2.00 -4.53
CA CYS A 119 -7.79 0.81 -4.60
C CYS A 119 -8.83 0.91 -5.72
N ILE A 120 -9.59 2.01 -5.76
CA ILE A 120 -10.65 2.23 -6.75
C ILE A 120 -10.06 2.19 -8.16
N ILE A 121 -8.97 2.93 -8.39
CA ILE A 121 -8.31 2.98 -9.70
C ILE A 121 -7.80 1.59 -10.10
N ASN A 122 -7.15 0.87 -9.18
CA ASN A 122 -6.59 -0.45 -9.43
C ASN A 122 -7.69 -1.48 -9.77
N ILE A 123 -8.74 -1.57 -8.95
CA ILE A 123 -9.86 -2.50 -9.18
C ILE A 123 -10.58 -2.16 -10.49
N HIS A 124 -10.87 -0.89 -10.73
CA HIS A 124 -11.54 -0.45 -11.95
C HIS A 124 -10.71 -0.75 -13.20
N SER A 125 -9.41 -0.48 -13.16
CA SER A 125 -8.50 -0.75 -14.27
C SER A 125 -8.38 -2.25 -14.55
N ASN A 126 -8.26 -3.08 -13.51
CA ASN A 126 -8.24 -4.53 -13.64
C ASN A 126 -9.54 -5.09 -14.21
N HIS A 127 -10.69 -4.53 -13.81
CA HIS A 127 -11.98 -4.92 -14.37
C HIS A 127 -12.04 -4.64 -15.89
N ILE A 128 -11.58 -3.47 -16.34
CA ILE A 128 -11.48 -3.16 -17.77
C ILE A 128 -10.56 -4.16 -18.46
N LEU A 129 -9.34 -4.37 -17.96
CA LEU A 129 -8.35 -5.25 -18.59
C LEU A 129 -8.83 -6.70 -18.73
N ARG A 130 -9.57 -7.22 -17.74
CA ARG A 130 -10.12 -8.59 -17.78
C ARG A 130 -11.23 -8.75 -18.81
N ASN A 131 -12.01 -7.70 -19.04
CA ASN A 131 -13.14 -7.72 -19.98
C ASN A 131 -12.75 -7.39 -21.42
N LEU A 132 -11.50 -6.98 -21.67
CA LEU A 132 -11.01 -6.73 -23.04
C LEU A 132 -10.91 -8.01 -23.88
N ARG A 133 -10.71 -9.17 -23.25
CA ARG A 133 -10.46 -10.44 -23.95
C ARG A 133 -11.56 -11.45 -23.67
N LYS A 134 -12.02 -12.14 -24.71
CA LYS A 134 -12.84 -13.34 -24.53
C LYS A 134 -11.97 -14.50 -24.03
N PRO A 135 -12.52 -15.47 -23.28
CA PRO A 135 -11.75 -16.64 -22.85
C PRO A 135 -11.11 -17.36 -24.05
N GLY A 136 -9.79 -17.49 -24.06
CA GLY A 136 -9.02 -18.13 -25.14
C GLY A 136 -8.41 -17.19 -26.18
N GLU A 137 -8.75 -15.89 -26.16
CA GLU A 137 -8.17 -14.88 -27.06
C GLU A 137 -6.82 -14.37 -26.50
N THR A 138 -5.77 -14.42 -27.33
CA THR A 138 -4.42 -13.96 -26.97
C THR A 138 -4.07 -12.57 -27.52
N ASP A 139 -4.93 -12.02 -28.38
CA ASP A 139 -4.66 -10.76 -29.07
C ASP A 139 -4.60 -9.56 -28.11
N TYR A 140 -3.78 -8.58 -28.49
CA TYR A 140 -3.60 -7.36 -27.70
C TYR A 140 -4.59 -6.28 -28.15
N LYS A 141 -5.37 -5.76 -27.19
CA LYS A 141 -6.33 -4.67 -27.41
C LYS A 141 -5.98 -3.49 -26.51
N ILE A 142 -6.12 -2.28 -27.08
CA ILE A 142 -5.86 -1.04 -26.35
C ILE A 142 -7.00 -0.83 -25.33
N PRO A 143 -6.71 -0.70 -24.03
CA PRO A 143 -7.71 -0.39 -23.02
C PRO A 143 -8.27 1.02 -23.25
N ARG A 144 -9.59 1.18 -23.13
CA ARG A 144 -10.29 2.47 -23.22
C ARG A 144 -11.22 2.64 -22.03
N GLY A 145 -11.43 3.89 -21.62
CA GLY A 145 -12.30 4.26 -20.51
C GLY A 145 -11.58 4.40 -19.15
N GLY A 146 -12.22 5.16 -18.26
CA GLY A 146 -11.71 5.43 -16.92
C GLY A 146 -10.35 6.11 -16.93
N MET A 147 -9.44 5.62 -16.10
CA MET A 147 -8.10 6.19 -15.93
C MET A 147 -7.15 5.87 -17.11
N PHE A 148 -7.51 4.93 -18.00
CA PHE A 148 -6.72 4.61 -19.19
C PHE A 148 -6.72 5.70 -20.26
N GLU A 149 -7.65 6.66 -20.21
CA GLU A 149 -7.62 7.83 -21.10
C GLU A 149 -6.50 8.83 -20.74
N TYR A 150 -5.96 8.76 -19.51
CA TYR A 150 -4.94 9.67 -19.02
C TYR A 150 -3.55 9.01 -18.94
N VAL A 151 -3.50 7.74 -18.54
CA VAL A 151 -2.24 7.00 -18.33
C VAL A 151 -2.31 5.61 -18.94
N SER A 152 -1.24 5.20 -19.64
CA SER A 152 -1.20 3.89 -20.33
C SER A 152 -1.27 2.69 -19.37
N GLY A 153 -0.75 2.86 -18.15
CA GLY A 153 -0.69 1.83 -17.11
C GLY A 153 -1.56 2.14 -15.89
N ALA A 154 -2.85 2.43 -16.10
CA ALA A 154 -3.76 2.84 -15.02
C ALA A 154 -3.80 1.86 -13.83
N ASN A 155 -3.64 0.56 -14.06
CA ASN A 155 -3.57 -0.43 -12.99
C ASN A 155 -2.33 -0.22 -12.09
N PHE A 156 -1.15 -0.11 -12.70
CA PHE A 156 0.12 0.14 -11.99
C PHE A 156 0.09 1.50 -11.28
N PHE A 157 -0.51 2.50 -11.89
CA PHE A 157 -0.72 3.80 -11.26
C PHE A 157 -1.55 3.68 -9.97
N GLY A 158 -2.67 2.97 -10.01
CA GLY A 158 -3.49 2.70 -8.82
C GLY A 158 -2.72 1.93 -7.74
N GLU A 159 -1.93 0.94 -8.13
CA GLU A 159 -1.05 0.16 -7.24
C GLU A 159 0.01 1.03 -6.54
N ILE A 160 0.64 1.96 -7.26
CA ILE A 160 1.60 2.90 -6.66
C ILE A 160 0.91 3.77 -5.61
N TRP A 161 -0.28 4.31 -5.91
CA TRP A 161 -1.05 5.12 -4.96
C TRP A 161 -1.48 4.34 -3.73
N LEU A 162 -1.81 3.05 -3.91
CA LEU A 162 -2.15 2.13 -2.85
C LEU A 162 -0.97 1.88 -1.89
N LEU A 163 0.23 1.69 -2.44
CA LEU A 163 1.43 1.27 -1.70
C LEU A 163 2.20 2.45 -1.06
N THR A 164 2.18 3.64 -1.67
CA THR A 164 3.08 4.74 -1.31
C THR A 164 2.87 5.28 0.11
N ARG A 165 1.64 5.25 0.65
CA ARG A 165 1.31 6.04 1.85
C ARG A 165 1.14 5.30 3.18
N PRO A 166 0.63 4.05 3.23
CA PRO A 166 0.60 3.29 4.49
C PRO A 166 2.01 3.10 5.11
N ILE A 167 3.03 2.96 4.26
CA ILE A 167 4.44 2.81 4.66
C ILE A 167 5.00 4.09 5.30
N VAL A 168 4.72 5.25 4.69
CA VAL A 168 5.15 6.56 5.19
C VAL A 168 4.44 6.91 6.51
N GLN A 169 3.17 6.51 6.65
CA GLN A 169 2.41 6.72 7.89
C GLN A 169 2.96 5.90 9.06
N LEU A 170 3.38 4.64 8.82
CA LEU A 170 4.03 3.78 9.82
C LEU A 170 5.39 4.33 10.29
N LEU A 171 6.16 4.92 9.37
CA LEU A 171 7.43 5.58 9.71
C LEU A 171 7.21 6.86 10.54
N LEU A 172 6.22 7.68 10.18
CA LEU A 172 5.97 8.94 10.90
C LEU A 172 5.35 8.71 12.29
N SER A 173 4.47 7.71 12.45
CA SER A 173 3.87 7.39 13.76
C SER A 173 4.87 6.82 14.76
N SER A 174 5.85 6.04 14.31
CA SER A 174 6.92 5.51 15.18
C SER A 174 7.90 6.59 15.65
N LEU A 175 8.26 7.55 14.79
CA LEU A 175 9.05 8.73 15.19
C LEU A 175 8.31 9.62 16.19
N SER A 176 6.99 9.76 16.04
CA SER A 176 6.16 10.60 16.92
C SER A 176 6.06 10.03 18.35
N LEU A 177 6.00 8.70 18.48
CA LEU A 177 5.96 8.00 19.77
C LEU A 177 7.32 8.04 20.50
N CYS A 178 8.45 8.03 19.77
CA CYS A 178 9.78 8.20 20.39
C CYS A 178 9.95 9.60 20.99
N CYS A 179 9.56 10.66 20.28
CA CYS A 179 9.66 12.02 20.83
C CYS A 179 8.78 12.24 22.06
N ALA A 180 7.62 11.58 22.15
CA ALA A 180 6.73 11.67 23.32
C ALA A 180 7.16 10.79 24.51
N ALA A 181 8.10 9.86 24.31
CA ALA A 181 8.62 8.99 25.37
C ALA A 181 9.93 9.50 25.99
N GLU A 182 10.52 10.56 25.43
CA GLU A 182 11.72 11.24 25.94
C GLU A 182 11.42 12.48 26.80
N GLU A 183 10.15 12.80 27.05
CA GLU A 183 9.69 13.79 28.06
C GLU A 183 9.13 13.11 29.32
#